data_AF-B5VKB7-F1
#
_entry.id   AF-B5VKB7-F1
#
_cell.length_a   1.000
_cell.length_b   1.000
_cell.length_c   1.000
_cell.angle_alpha   90.00
_cell.angle_beta   90.00
_cell.angle_gamma   90.00
#
_symmetry.space_group_name_H-M   'P 1'
#
loop_
_entity.id
_entity.type
_entity.pdbx_description
1 polymer ?
#
loop_
_entity_poly.entity_id
_entity_poly.type
_entity_poly.pdbx_seq_one_letter_code
_entity_poly.pdbx_strand_id
1 'polypeptide(L)'
;MILTLAYFMLGTLLLGVFAEDTVSQIGINDSLWYPYDEALVLKPLPNNDLLLSFAFQLQSEPFDPAVSSMSYDAYEHYTTFPRAIPPLLESTATRQFHLRFTRGFWDALSWGQLPHAGKEAGASGVELWSQVQAMDQEQAFHNWKKLANSLSGLFCSSLNFIDESRTTFPRRSYASDIGAPLFNSTEKLYLMRASLPNEPICTENLTPFIKLLPTRGKSGLTSLLDGHKLFDSLWNSISLDIATICSEDEDALCHYEMDARIEMVTHVPSALARGERPIPKPLDGNTLRCDTDKPFDSYQCFPLPEPSQTHFKLSQLFARPINNGNLFANRPTRICAEVDRSTWTAFLSVDDTIFSTHDNCFDLSNDQNEGGYGLRLYFRIDGHTKVTPIVPVPIHVSRSLTGNGQDRGGMRIVFHNDNDTPVKLIYFESLPWFMRVYLSSLQITSTTSPQLQENDIILDKYYLQAADRKRPGHLEFTMLIPANTDIVMTYQFDKALLQFAEYPPDANHGFEIDAAVITVLSLESSSSLYEMRTSTLLLSLSTPDFSMPYNVIILTSTIMGLIFGMLYNLMVKRMVT
;
A
#
# COMPACT_ATOMS: atom_id res chain seq x y z
N MET A 1 -86.79 45.16 -19.18
CA MET A 1 -86.73 45.61 -17.78
C MET A 1 -85.54 44.90 -17.11
N ILE A 2 -84.33 45.09 -17.64
CA ILE A 2 -83.31 46.04 -17.14
C ILE A 2 -83.17 45.95 -15.60
N LEU A 3 -82.72 44.79 -15.10
CA LEU A 3 -81.76 44.69 -13.98
C LEU A 3 -81.22 43.25 -13.76
N THR A 4 -81.20 42.40 -14.80
CA THR A 4 -80.72 41.01 -14.73
C THR A 4 -79.75 40.66 -15.87
N LEU A 5 -78.96 41.66 -16.30
CA LEU A 5 -78.06 41.55 -17.47
C LEU A 5 -76.63 42.07 -17.19
N ALA A 6 -76.27 42.29 -15.92
CA ALA A 6 -74.96 42.79 -15.51
C ALA A 6 -74.09 41.76 -14.75
N TYR A 7 -74.52 40.50 -14.65
CA TYR A 7 -73.77 39.43 -13.97
C TYR A 7 -73.32 38.29 -14.89
N PHE A 8 -73.60 38.38 -16.20
CA PHE A 8 -73.34 37.30 -17.17
C PHE A 8 -72.21 37.60 -18.17
N MET A 9 -71.48 38.70 -18.01
CA MET A 9 -70.37 39.11 -18.90
C MET A 9 -69.11 39.50 -18.10
N LEU A 10 -68.80 38.74 -17.04
CA LEU A 10 -67.47 38.77 -16.39
C LEU A 10 -66.97 37.36 -15.98
N GLY A 11 -67.65 36.30 -16.43
CA GLY A 11 -67.37 34.90 -16.10
C GLY A 11 -67.02 34.03 -17.30
N THR A 12 -66.58 34.63 -18.41
CA THR A 12 -66.24 33.94 -19.67
C THR A 12 -64.93 34.48 -20.25
N LEU A 13 -63.89 34.59 -19.41
CA LEU A 13 -62.51 34.82 -19.86
C LEU A 13 -61.46 34.11 -19.00
N LEU A 14 -61.82 32.98 -18.38
CA LEU A 14 -60.93 32.10 -17.60
C LEU A 14 -61.34 30.62 -17.75
N LEU A 15 -61.63 30.19 -18.99
CA LEU A 15 -61.58 28.77 -19.37
C LEU A 15 -60.32 28.55 -20.20
N GLY A 16 -59.17 28.80 -19.55
CA GLY A 16 -57.93 28.16 -19.95
C GLY A 16 -58.05 26.69 -19.56
N VAL A 17 -57.98 25.83 -20.56
CA VAL A 17 -57.80 24.38 -20.41
C VAL A 17 -56.57 24.16 -19.52
N PHE A 18 -56.79 23.94 -18.23
CA PHE A 18 -55.82 23.21 -17.42
C PHE A 18 -56.05 21.75 -17.75
N ALA A 19 -55.33 21.28 -18.78
CA ALA A 19 -54.99 19.88 -18.84
C ALA A 19 -54.34 19.56 -17.50
N GLU A 20 -54.94 18.64 -16.74
CA GLU A 20 -54.21 17.94 -15.70
C GLU A 20 -53.07 17.21 -16.41
N ASP A 21 -51.92 17.88 -16.49
CA ASP A 21 -50.64 17.21 -16.59
C ASP A 21 -50.55 16.34 -15.34
N THR A 22 -51.03 15.12 -15.49
CA THR A 22 -50.62 13.99 -14.65
C THR A 22 -49.14 13.78 -14.93
N VAL A 23 -48.32 14.67 -14.37
CA VAL A 23 -46.94 14.34 -14.07
C VAL A 23 -47.06 13.13 -13.16
N SER A 24 -46.83 11.95 -13.73
CA SER A 24 -46.45 10.80 -12.95
C SER A 24 -45.30 11.27 -12.09
N GLN A 25 -45.58 11.52 -10.81
CA GLN A 25 -44.54 11.52 -9.80
C GLN A 25 -43.94 10.13 -9.92
N ILE A 26 -42.81 10.04 -10.64
CA ILE A 26 -41.88 8.94 -10.52
C ILE A 26 -41.50 9.00 -9.05
N GLY A 27 -42.19 8.21 -8.23
CA GLY A 27 -41.76 7.96 -6.88
C GLY A 27 -40.39 7.32 -7.00
N ILE A 28 -39.33 8.10 -6.78
CA ILE A 28 -38.00 7.57 -6.51
C ILE A 28 -38.13 6.97 -5.11
N ASN A 29 -38.69 5.75 -5.04
CA ASN A 29 -38.89 5.03 -3.80
C ASN A 29 -37.77 4.01 -3.55
N ASP A 30 -36.73 4.02 -4.37
CA ASP A 30 -35.50 3.30 -4.11
C ASP A 30 -34.43 4.31 -3.69
N SER A 31 -33.99 4.19 -2.45
CA SER A 31 -32.75 4.82 -2.02
C SER A 31 -31.63 4.32 -2.95
N LEU A 32 -31.02 5.24 -3.70
CA LEU A 32 -29.96 4.93 -4.65
C LEU A 32 -28.69 4.58 -3.86
N TRP A 33 -28.35 3.30 -3.80
CA TRP A 33 -27.18 2.80 -3.07
C TRP A 33 -26.10 2.32 -4.02
N TYR A 34 -24.85 2.58 -3.65
CA TYR A 34 -23.69 2.20 -4.45
C TYR A 34 -22.91 1.04 -3.81
N PRO A 35 -22.22 0.22 -4.62
CA PRO A 35 -21.42 -0.91 -4.14
C PRO A 35 -20.10 -0.41 -3.51
N TYR A 36 -20.20 0.03 -2.26
CA TYR A 36 -19.06 0.46 -1.44
C TYR A 36 -19.15 -0.18 -0.06
N ASP A 37 -18.03 -0.75 0.39
CA ASP A 37 -17.90 -1.32 1.72
C ASP A 37 -16.72 -0.71 2.45
N GLU A 38 -16.89 -0.47 3.74
CA GLU A 38 -15.81 -0.02 4.61
C GLU A 38 -15.82 -0.77 5.95
N ALA A 39 -14.65 -1.29 6.33
CA ALA A 39 -14.46 -2.03 7.56
C ALA A 39 -13.15 -1.65 8.28
N LEU A 40 -13.18 -1.65 9.62
CA LEU A 40 -12.00 -1.50 10.48
C LEU A 40 -11.91 -2.70 11.41
N VAL A 41 -10.78 -3.39 11.40
CA VAL A 41 -10.47 -4.45 12.35
C VAL A 41 -9.34 -4.00 13.27
N LEU A 42 -9.56 -4.15 14.57
CA LEU A 42 -8.60 -3.87 15.64
C LEU A 42 -8.10 -5.19 16.20
N LYS A 43 -6.79 -5.43 16.20
CA LYS A 43 -6.19 -6.63 16.76
C LYS A 43 -5.05 -6.29 17.70
N PRO A 44 -5.14 -6.60 19.00
CA PRO A 44 -4.05 -6.39 19.93
C PRO A 44 -2.92 -7.37 19.65
N LEU A 45 -1.71 -6.85 19.68
CA LEU A 45 -0.46 -7.58 19.51
C LEU A 45 0.33 -7.54 20.84
N PRO A 46 1.32 -8.43 21.04
CA PRO A 46 2.16 -8.37 22.23
C PRO A 46 2.81 -7.00 22.45
N ASN A 47 3.29 -6.75 23.67
CA ASN A 47 4.02 -5.52 24.01
C ASN A 47 3.22 -4.21 23.82
N ASN A 48 1.91 -4.24 24.06
CA ASN A 48 1.02 -3.07 23.93
C ASN A 48 0.93 -2.49 22.50
N ASP A 49 1.27 -3.30 21.50
CA ASP A 49 1.09 -2.96 20.10
C ASP A 49 -0.35 -3.26 19.66
N LEU A 50 -0.86 -2.47 18.71
CA LEU A 50 -2.20 -2.62 18.15
C LEU A 50 -2.12 -2.56 16.63
N LEU A 51 -2.59 -3.62 15.96
CA LEU A 51 -2.83 -3.66 14.53
C LEU A 51 -4.20 -3.03 14.22
N LEU A 52 -4.20 -2.10 13.27
CA LEU A 52 -5.37 -1.46 12.70
C LEU A 52 -5.42 -1.79 11.21
N SER A 53 -6.48 -2.48 10.80
CA SER A 53 -6.71 -2.93 9.42
C SER A 53 -7.93 -2.23 8.85
N PHE A 54 -7.72 -1.25 7.97
CA PHE A 54 -8.77 -0.53 7.26
C PHE A 54 -8.96 -1.15 5.89
N ALA A 55 -10.18 -1.56 5.54
CA ALA A 55 -10.53 -2.11 4.24
C ALA A 55 -11.62 -1.27 3.58
N PHE A 56 -11.40 -0.92 2.31
CA PHE A 56 -12.35 -0.20 1.47
C PHE A 56 -12.52 -0.95 0.15
N GLN A 57 -13.73 -1.41 -0.14
CA GLN A 57 -14.03 -2.16 -1.37
C GLN A 57 -15.02 -1.38 -2.21
N LEU A 58 -14.71 -1.20 -3.49
CA LEU A 58 -15.57 -0.51 -4.46
C LEU A 58 -15.72 -1.35 -5.73
N GLN A 59 -16.89 -1.27 -6.34
CA GLN A 59 -17.14 -1.81 -7.68
C GLN A 59 -17.58 -0.68 -8.61
N SER A 60 -17.12 -0.70 -9.86
CA SER A 60 -17.64 0.19 -10.89
C SER A 60 -18.98 -0.32 -11.42
N GLU A 61 -19.70 0.55 -12.12
CA GLU A 61 -20.80 0.10 -12.98
C GLU A 61 -20.26 -0.86 -14.06
N PRO A 62 -21.07 -1.84 -14.49
CA PRO A 62 -20.72 -2.68 -15.62
C PRO A 62 -20.58 -1.87 -16.91
N PHE A 63 -19.60 -2.22 -17.73
CA PHE A 63 -19.31 -1.63 -19.04
C PHE A 63 -19.05 -2.73 -20.08
N ASP A 64 -19.35 -2.42 -21.34
CA ASP A 64 -19.05 -3.29 -22.47
C ASP A 64 -17.61 -3.05 -22.95
N PRO A 65 -16.70 -4.04 -22.90
CA PRO A 65 -15.32 -3.88 -23.35
C PRO A 65 -15.19 -3.59 -24.87
N ALA A 66 -16.22 -3.85 -25.67
CA ALA A 66 -16.23 -3.52 -27.10
C ALA A 66 -16.46 -2.03 -27.37
N VAL A 67 -17.04 -1.30 -26.41
CA VAL A 67 -17.33 0.14 -26.52
C VAL A 67 -16.26 0.91 -25.75
N SER A 68 -15.44 1.69 -26.47
CA SER A 68 -14.42 2.53 -25.83
C SER A 68 -15.06 3.69 -25.04
N SER A 69 -14.62 3.90 -23.80
CA SER A 69 -15.02 5.04 -22.97
C SER A 69 -14.57 6.39 -23.55
N MET A 70 -13.64 6.36 -24.50
CA MET A 70 -13.14 7.54 -25.21
C MET A 70 -13.99 7.94 -26.42
N SER A 71 -15.06 7.22 -26.72
CA SER A 71 -15.99 7.60 -27.79
C SER A 71 -16.80 8.85 -27.39
N TYR A 72 -16.90 9.83 -28.31
CA TYR A 72 -17.49 11.14 -28.03
C TYR A 72 -18.97 11.09 -27.59
N ASP A 73 -19.69 10.04 -28.00
CA ASP A 73 -21.13 9.87 -27.74
C ASP A 73 -21.43 9.02 -26.49
N ALA A 74 -20.42 8.44 -25.83
CA ALA A 74 -20.60 7.64 -24.61
C ALA A 74 -20.43 8.52 -23.35
N TYR A 75 -21.54 8.77 -22.64
CA TYR A 75 -21.49 9.38 -21.32
C TYR A 75 -21.38 8.28 -20.25
N GLU A 76 -20.21 8.17 -19.62
CA GLU A 76 -20.02 7.24 -18.49
C GLU A 76 -20.24 7.95 -17.15
N HIS A 77 -21.05 7.33 -16.30
CA HIS A 77 -21.24 7.74 -14.92
C HIS A 77 -20.40 6.84 -14.00
N TYR A 78 -19.40 7.43 -13.34
CA TYR A 78 -18.50 6.68 -12.44
C TYR A 78 -19.05 6.46 -11.03
N THR A 79 -20.27 6.93 -10.74
CA THR A 79 -20.97 6.79 -9.45
C THR A 79 -20.05 7.01 -8.23
N THR A 80 -19.63 5.95 -7.54
CA THR A 80 -18.68 5.98 -6.40
C THR A 80 -17.26 5.58 -6.78
N PHE A 81 -17.07 4.93 -7.93
CA PHE A 81 -15.76 4.53 -8.40
C PHE A 81 -14.92 5.75 -8.82
N PRO A 82 -13.60 5.78 -8.54
CA PRO A 82 -12.78 6.94 -8.83
C PRO A 82 -12.62 7.18 -10.34
N ARG A 83 -13.16 8.30 -10.84
CA ARG A 83 -13.06 8.75 -12.24
C ARG A 83 -11.63 8.76 -12.81
N ALA A 84 -10.61 8.90 -11.97
CA ALA A 84 -9.21 8.92 -12.42
C ALA A 84 -8.69 7.56 -12.91
N ILE A 85 -9.33 6.46 -12.52
CA ILE A 85 -8.82 5.10 -12.74
C ILE A 85 -9.27 4.50 -14.09
N PRO A 86 -10.56 4.48 -14.49
CA PRO A 86 -10.96 3.78 -15.72
C PRO A 86 -10.26 4.30 -16.99
N PRO A 87 -10.12 5.63 -17.22
CA PRO A 87 -9.38 6.14 -18.38
C PRO A 87 -7.89 5.76 -18.36
N LEU A 88 -7.31 5.61 -17.17
CA LEU A 88 -5.93 5.16 -17.02
C LEU A 88 -5.78 3.70 -17.46
N LEU A 89 -6.67 2.82 -16.99
CA LEU A 89 -6.66 1.40 -17.34
C LEU A 89 -6.85 1.18 -18.84
N GLU A 90 -7.84 1.85 -19.44
CA GLU A 90 -8.12 1.71 -20.87
C GLU A 90 -6.97 2.26 -21.72
N SER A 91 -6.46 3.46 -21.40
CA SER A 91 -5.41 4.10 -22.20
C SER A 91 -4.03 3.43 -22.08
N THR A 92 -3.87 2.51 -21.13
CA THR A 92 -2.66 1.69 -20.93
C THR A 92 -2.91 0.21 -21.22
N ALA A 93 -4.12 -0.17 -21.64
CA ALA A 93 -4.52 -1.57 -21.80
C ALA A 93 -4.20 -2.45 -20.57
N THR A 94 -4.31 -1.87 -19.37
CA THR A 94 -4.03 -2.53 -18.10
C THR A 94 -5.27 -3.28 -17.64
N ARG A 95 -5.14 -4.56 -17.31
CA ARG A 95 -6.24 -5.39 -16.79
C ARG A 95 -6.25 -5.48 -15.29
N GLN A 96 -5.07 -5.43 -14.69
CA GLN A 96 -4.94 -5.27 -13.25
C GLN A 96 -3.63 -4.57 -12.91
N PHE A 97 -3.65 -3.81 -11.83
CA PHE A 97 -2.43 -3.32 -11.20
C PHE A 97 -2.58 -3.31 -9.69
N HIS A 98 -1.44 -3.43 -9.04
CA HIS A 98 -1.33 -3.56 -7.60
C HIS A 98 -0.20 -2.65 -7.15
N LEU A 99 -0.55 -1.69 -6.30
CA LEU A 99 0.37 -0.68 -5.79
C LEU A 99 0.50 -0.85 -4.28
N ARG A 100 1.73 -0.80 -3.79
CA ARG A 100 2.07 -0.93 -2.37
C ARG A 100 2.97 0.21 -1.94
N PHE A 101 2.60 0.88 -0.86
CA PHE A 101 3.47 1.79 -0.12
C PHE A 101 3.65 1.21 1.27
N THR A 102 4.84 0.71 1.61
CA THR A 102 5.08 0.10 2.91
C THR A 102 6.29 0.74 3.60
N ARG A 103 6.14 1.05 4.88
CA ARG A 103 7.21 1.62 5.72
C ARG A 103 7.30 0.88 7.05
N GLY A 104 8.52 0.68 7.51
CA GLY A 104 8.80 0.05 8.80
C GLY A 104 9.11 -1.44 8.66
N PHE A 105 9.27 -2.10 9.81
CA PHE A 105 9.63 -3.52 9.88
C PHE A 105 8.53 -4.31 10.56
N TRP A 106 8.09 -5.39 9.92
CA TRP A 106 7.16 -6.34 10.52
C TRP A 106 7.91 -7.35 11.36
N ASP A 107 7.70 -7.35 12.68
CA ASP A 107 8.30 -8.34 13.58
C ASP A 107 7.52 -9.65 13.52
N ALA A 108 7.89 -10.51 12.57
CA ALA A 108 7.26 -11.82 12.38
C ALA A 108 7.41 -12.77 13.59
N LEU A 109 8.38 -12.56 14.49
CA LEU A 109 8.56 -13.39 15.68
C LEU A 109 7.52 -13.03 16.75
N SER A 110 7.29 -11.74 16.96
CA SER A 110 6.34 -11.25 17.97
C SER A 110 4.91 -11.16 17.43
N TRP A 111 4.71 -10.83 16.16
CA TRP A 111 3.40 -10.56 15.56
C TRP A 111 2.88 -11.70 14.67
N GLY A 112 3.74 -12.64 14.27
CA GLY A 112 3.40 -13.77 13.42
C GLY A 112 3.17 -13.41 11.96
N GLN A 113 2.18 -14.06 11.34
CA GLN A 113 1.83 -13.81 9.94
C GLN A 113 1.38 -12.38 9.67
N LEU A 114 1.80 -11.87 8.52
CA LEU A 114 1.29 -10.61 7.95
C LEU A 114 -0.23 -10.70 7.74
N PRO A 115 -0.95 -9.57 7.85
CA PRO A 115 -2.36 -9.47 7.48
C PRO A 115 -2.58 -9.98 6.05
N HIS A 116 -3.74 -10.59 5.79
CA HIS A 116 -4.13 -11.08 4.46
C HIS A 116 -3.10 -12.01 3.81
N ALA A 117 -2.42 -12.81 4.65
CA ALA A 117 -1.33 -13.67 4.25
C ALA A 117 -0.21 -12.94 3.46
N GLY A 118 -0.04 -11.64 3.69
CA GLY A 118 1.00 -10.80 3.11
C GLY A 118 0.85 -10.42 1.63
N LYS A 119 -0.24 -10.78 0.96
CA LYS A 119 -0.51 -10.40 -0.45
C LYS A 119 -0.62 -8.87 -0.64
N GLU A 120 -1.02 -8.17 0.42
CA GLU A 120 -1.24 -6.71 0.41
C GLU A 120 -0.12 -5.92 1.10
N ALA A 121 0.89 -6.61 1.62
CA ALA A 121 2.04 -5.98 2.24
C ALA A 121 3.19 -5.86 1.22
N GLY A 122 3.63 -4.64 0.92
CA GLY A 122 4.81 -4.38 0.09
C GLY A 122 6.13 -4.50 0.87
N ALA A 123 7.23 -4.30 0.15
CA ALA A 123 8.54 -4.10 0.77
C ALA A 123 8.67 -2.63 1.18
N SER A 124 9.69 -2.31 1.98
CA SER A 124 10.00 -0.90 2.27
C SER A 124 10.12 -0.10 0.98
N GLY A 125 9.44 1.04 0.91
CA GLY A 125 9.36 1.88 -0.28
C GLY A 125 8.11 1.58 -1.09
N VAL A 126 8.23 1.62 -2.42
CA VAL A 126 7.09 1.44 -3.34
C VAL A 126 7.28 0.22 -4.20
N GLU A 127 6.21 -0.55 -4.36
CA GLU A 127 6.15 -1.69 -5.27
C GLU A 127 4.92 -1.57 -6.16
N LEU A 128 5.14 -1.78 -7.47
CA LEU A 128 4.09 -1.80 -8.48
C LEU A 128 4.24 -3.07 -9.31
N TRP A 129 3.14 -3.76 -9.51
CA TRP A 129 3.06 -4.82 -10.52
C TRP A 129 1.72 -4.76 -11.26
N SER A 130 1.72 -5.23 -12.50
CA SER A 130 0.56 -5.11 -13.38
C SER A 130 0.58 -6.15 -14.48
N GLN A 131 -0.61 -6.51 -14.95
CA GLN A 131 -0.81 -7.25 -16.18
C GLN A 131 -1.34 -6.33 -17.28
N VAL A 132 -0.53 -6.16 -18.32
CA VAL A 132 -0.82 -5.29 -19.46
C VAL A 132 -1.07 -6.13 -20.69
N GLN A 133 -2.17 -5.86 -21.37
CA GLN A 133 -2.51 -6.49 -22.64
C GLN A 133 -1.79 -5.76 -23.78
N ALA A 134 -1.08 -6.52 -24.63
CA ALA A 134 -0.41 -5.98 -25.81
C ALA A 134 -0.13 -7.06 -26.86
N MET A 135 0.20 -6.64 -28.09
CA MET A 135 0.62 -7.57 -29.16
C MET A 135 2.02 -8.11 -28.90
N ASP A 136 2.94 -7.26 -28.46
CA ASP A 136 4.34 -7.58 -28.18
C ASP A 136 4.81 -6.98 -26.84
N GLN A 137 6.01 -7.39 -26.43
CA GLN A 137 6.61 -6.96 -25.16
C GLN A 137 7.03 -5.48 -25.18
N GLU A 138 7.35 -4.91 -26.35
CA GLU A 138 7.76 -3.51 -26.47
C GLU A 138 6.57 -2.57 -26.27
N GLN A 139 5.43 -2.87 -26.88
CA GLN A 139 4.17 -2.17 -26.68
C GLN A 139 3.70 -2.32 -25.23
N ALA A 140 3.80 -3.52 -24.65
CA ALA A 140 3.48 -3.75 -23.24
C ALA A 140 4.34 -2.85 -22.33
N PHE A 141 5.64 -2.76 -22.60
CA PHE A 141 6.56 -1.94 -21.82
C PHE A 141 6.28 -0.43 -21.98
N HIS A 142 5.91 0.02 -23.18
CA HIS A 142 5.49 1.40 -23.40
C HIS A 142 4.23 1.75 -22.58
N ASN A 143 3.24 0.86 -22.59
CA ASN A 143 2.01 1.00 -21.81
C ASN A 143 2.27 0.96 -20.29
N TRP A 144 3.15 0.07 -19.84
CA TRP A 144 3.63 0.00 -18.46
C TRP A 144 4.30 1.30 -18.01
N LYS A 145 5.17 1.87 -18.84
CA LYS A 145 5.80 3.16 -18.55
C LYS A 145 4.77 4.28 -18.47
N LYS A 146 3.75 4.27 -19.33
CA LYS A 146 2.65 5.25 -19.29
C LYS A 146 1.80 5.09 -18.02
N LEU A 147 1.56 3.86 -17.57
CA LEU A 147 0.88 3.54 -16.30
C LEU A 147 1.69 4.09 -15.12
N ALA A 148 2.97 3.74 -15.02
CA ALA A 148 3.86 4.17 -13.94
C ALA A 148 3.97 5.71 -13.85
N ASN A 149 4.08 6.41 -14.98
CA ASN A 149 4.11 7.89 -15.01
C ASN A 149 2.79 8.52 -14.57
N SER A 150 1.64 7.94 -14.96
CA SER A 150 0.33 8.44 -14.53
C SER A 150 0.10 8.21 -13.03
N LEU A 151 0.49 7.04 -12.51
CA LEU A 151 0.41 6.74 -11.08
C LEU A 151 1.38 7.58 -10.25
N SER A 152 2.57 7.88 -10.77
CA SER A 152 3.51 8.84 -10.19
C SER A 152 2.85 10.20 -9.96
N GLY A 153 2.16 10.73 -10.98
CA GLY A 153 1.42 11.99 -10.87
C GLY A 153 0.23 11.92 -9.92
N LEU A 154 -0.48 10.79 -9.88
CA LEU A 154 -1.66 10.61 -9.01
C LEU A 154 -1.27 10.52 -7.53
N PHE A 155 -0.22 9.77 -7.20
CA PHE A 155 0.21 9.51 -5.82
C PHE A 155 1.34 10.41 -5.34
N CYS A 156 1.83 11.36 -6.15
CA CYS A 156 2.97 12.22 -5.82
C CYS A 156 4.23 11.42 -5.44
N SER A 157 4.48 10.31 -6.14
CA SER A 157 5.59 9.40 -5.90
C SER A 157 6.58 9.40 -7.06
N SER A 158 7.79 8.92 -6.83
CA SER A 158 8.84 8.83 -7.84
C SER A 158 8.74 7.61 -8.78
N LEU A 159 7.52 7.07 -8.96
CA LEU A 159 7.23 5.96 -9.89
C LEU A 159 7.63 6.26 -11.35
N ASN A 160 7.82 7.52 -11.72
CA ASN A 160 8.36 7.95 -13.01
C ASN A 160 9.81 7.48 -13.26
N PHE A 161 10.56 7.09 -12.22
CA PHE A 161 11.88 6.47 -12.36
C PHE A 161 11.81 4.97 -12.70
N ILE A 162 10.62 4.37 -12.81
CA ILE A 162 10.49 3.02 -13.34
C ILE A 162 10.89 3.02 -14.82
N ASP A 163 12.02 2.38 -15.09
CA ASP A 163 12.61 2.21 -16.41
C ASP A 163 12.90 0.72 -16.69
N GLU A 164 13.56 0.44 -17.82
CA GLU A 164 13.95 -0.93 -18.19
C GLU A 164 14.91 -1.55 -17.16
N SER A 165 15.75 -0.72 -16.52
CA SER A 165 16.74 -1.15 -15.53
C SER A 165 16.13 -1.57 -14.19
N ARG A 166 14.87 -1.19 -13.93
CA ARG A 166 14.10 -1.51 -12.72
C ARG A 166 12.93 -2.45 -12.96
N THR A 167 12.56 -2.68 -14.22
CA THR A 167 11.42 -3.53 -14.57
C THR A 167 11.84 -4.99 -14.73
N THR A 168 11.06 -5.89 -14.13
CA THR A 168 11.22 -7.34 -14.19
C THR A 168 9.96 -7.99 -14.75
N PHE A 169 10.10 -9.21 -15.27
CA PHE A 169 9.01 -10.01 -15.83
C PHE A 169 8.94 -11.34 -15.07
N PRO A 170 8.33 -11.39 -13.87
CA PRO A 170 8.21 -12.60 -13.07
C PRO A 170 7.54 -13.74 -13.86
N ARG A 171 8.01 -14.98 -13.69
CA ARG A 171 7.45 -16.13 -14.43
C ARG A 171 6.42 -16.91 -13.62
N ARG A 172 6.65 -17.09 -12.32
CA ARG A 172 5.75 -17.83 -11.42
C ARG A 172 5.27 -16.99 -10.24
N SER A 173 6.16 -16.15 -9.69
CA SER A 173 5.79 -15.19 -8.65
C SER A 173 4.79 -14.17 -9.21
N TYR A 174 3.83 -13.73 -8.39
CA TYR A 174 2.75 -12.81 -8.82
C TYR A 174 1.84 -13.39 -9.93
N ALA A 175 1.85 -14.71 -10.15
CA ALA A 175 0.83 -15.35 -10.98
C ALA A 175 -0.52 -15.21 -10.25
N SER A 176 -1.41 -14.40 -10.82
CA SER A 176 -2.78 -14.24 -10.31
C SER A 176 -3.54 -15.55 -10.44
N ASP A 177 -4.22 -15.96 -9.37
CA ASP A 177 -5.17 -17.09 -9.39
C ASP A 177 -6.40 -16.75 -10.27
N ILE A 178 -6.72 -15.46 -10.41
CA ILE A 178 -7.80 -14.94 -11.26
C ILE A 178 -7.21 -14.58 -12.62
N GLY A 179 -7.64 -15.28 -13.68
CA GLY A 179 -7.25 -14.97 -15.05
C GLY A 179 -7.79 -13.60 -15.44
N ALA A 180 -6.91 -12.63 -15.69
CA ALA A 180 -7.34 -11.33 -16.18
C ALA A 180 -7.95 -11.47 -17.60
N PRO A 181 -9.01 -10.71 -17.93
CA PRO A 181 -9.71 -10.88 -19.18
C PRO A 181 -8.88 -10.39 -20.36
N LEU A 182 -9.01 -11.10 -21.49
CA LEU A 182 -8.41 -10.73 -22.77
C LEU A 182 -9.51 -10.20 -23.68
N PHE A 183 -9.44 -8.91 -24.01
CA PHE A 183 -10.44 -8.29 -24.90
C PHE A 183 -10.10 -8.47 -26.39
N ASN A 184 -8.87 -8.84 -26.70
CA ASN A 184 -8.42 -9.10 -28.05
C ASN A 184 -7.65 -10.42 -28.10
N SER A 185 -8.11 -11.35 -28.92
CA SER A 185 -7.54 -12.70 -29.05
C SER A 185 -6.18 -12.73 -29.74
N THR A 186 -5.79 -11.67 -30.45
CA THR A 186 -4.46 -11.56 -31.07
C THR A 186 -3.38 -11.11 -30.10
N GLU A 187 -3.76 -10.62 -28.92
CA GLU A 187 -2.88 -10.05 -27.92
C GLU A 187 -2.63 -11.01 -26.75
N LYS A 188 -1.63 -10.69 -25.92
CA LYS A 188 -1.27 -11.46 -24.74
C LYS A 188 -1.12 -10.55 -23.54
N LEU A 189 -1.24 -11.13 -22.35
CA LEU A 189 -0.97 -10.46 -21.09
C LEU A 189 0.50 -10.57 -20.74
N TYR A 190 1.10 -9.43 -20.42
CA TYR A 190 2.48 -9.33 -19.94
C TYR A 190 2.47 -8.90 -18.48
N LEU A 191 3.00 -9.75 -17.61
CA LEU A 191 3.20 -9.46 -16.19
C LEU A 191 4.51 -8.68 -16.02
N MET A 192 4.41 -7.49 -15.42
CA MET A 192 5.55 -6.62 -15.14
C MET A 192 5.53 -6.21 -13.67
N ARG A 193 6.73 -6.16 -13.07
CA ARG A 193 6.95 -5.70 -11.70
C ARG A 193 8.12 -4.72 -11.67
N ALA A 194 7.98 -3.66 -10.89
CA ALA A 194 9.08 -2.82 -10.46
C ALA A 194 8.95 -2.48 -8.97
N SER A 195 10.09 -2.22 -8.34
CA SER A 195 10.13 -1.71 -6.96
C SER A 195 11.18 -0.61 -6.83
N LEU A 196 10.84 0.38 -6.01
CA LEU A 196 11.66 1.52 -5.65
C LEU A 196 11.85 1.51 -4.13
N PRO A 197 12.90 0.81 -3.63
CA PRO A 197 13.16 0.72 -2.19
C PRO A 197 13.48 2.09 -1.58
N ASN A 198 14.22 2.93 -2.31
CA ASN A 198 14.63 4.28 -1.89
C ASN A 198 13.48 5.29 -1.77
N GLU A 199 12.25 4.94 -2.15
CA GLU A 199 11.15 5.91 -2.21
C GLU A 199 10.65 6.26 -0.81
N PRO A 200 10.79 7.52 -0.36
CA PRO A 200 10.27 7.93 0.93
C PRO A 200 8.75 7.97 0.88
N ILE A 201 8.11 7.33 1.86
CA ILE A 201 6.65 7.40 1.98
C ILE A 201 6.29 8.61 2.84
N CYS A 202 5.54 9.53 2.23
CA CYS A 202 5.21 10.85 2.76
C CYS A 202 3.70 10.99 3.01
N THR A 203 3.32 12.00 3.81
CA THR A 203 1.92 12.35 4.08
C THR A 203 1.11 12.68 2.83
N GLU A 204 1.81 13.13 1.80
CA GLU A 204 1.34 13.51 0.49
C GLU A 204 0.86 12.30 -0.32
N ASN A 205 1.30 11.07 0.01
CA ASN A 205 0.83 9.83 -0.64
C ASN A 205 -0.55 9.41 -0.13
N LEU A 206 -0.89 9.72 1.13
CA LEU A 206 -2.18 9.37 1.74
C LEU A 206 -3.32 10.25 1.23
N THR A 207 -3.05 11.53 0.97
CA THR A 207 -4.07 12.48 0.48
C THR A 207 -4.74 12.04 -0.83
N PRO A 208 -4.01 11.66 -1.90
CA PRO A 208 -4.62 11.16 -3.13
C PRO A 208 -5.31 9.81 -2.93
N PHE A 209 -4.78 8.93 -2.06
CA PHE A 209 -5.46 7.69 -1.69
C PHE A 209 -6.85 7.96 -1.10
N ILE A 210 -6.96 8.83 -0.09
CA ILE A 210 -8.25 9.21 0.52
C ILE A 210 -9.18 9.87 -0.52
N LYS A 211 -8.64 10.59 -1.52
CA LYS A 211 -9.45 11.22 -2.58
C LYS A 211 -10.06 10.20 -3.56
N LEU A 212 -9.51 8.98 -3.68
CA LEU A 212 -10.09 7.91 -4.49
C LEU A 212 -11.35 7.31 -3.82
N LEU A 213 -11.46 7.44 -2.49
CA LEU A 213 -12.60 6.92 -1.74
C LEU A 213 -13.81 7.87 -1.80
N PRO A 214 -15.05 7.37 -1.75
CA PRO A 214 -16.26 8.18 -2.02
C PRO A 214 -16.45 9.29 -0.97
N THR A 215 -16.11 8.99 0.28
CA THR A 215 -16.28 9.90 1.42
C THR A 215 -15.21 10.98 1.53
N ARG A 216 -14.09 10.88 0.78
CA ARG A 216 -13.00 11.87 0.71
C ARG A 216 -12.52 12.41 2.07
N GLY A 217 -12.52 11.56 3.11
CA GLY A 217 -12.11 11.95 4.46
C GLY A 217 -13.13 12.76 5.27
N LYS A 218 -14.39 12.84 4.83
CA LYS A 218 -15.45 13.63 5.50
C LYS A 218 -16.33 12.81 6.44
N SER A 219 -16.65 11.57 6.06
CA SER A 219 -17.50 10.65 6.83
C SER A 219 -16.97 9.23 6.77
N GLY A 220 -17.49 8.37 7.65
CA GLY A 220 -17.07 6.97 7.74
C GLY A 220 -15.63 6.83 8.26
N LEU A 221 -15.00 5.68 7.99
CA LEU A 221 -13.65 5.37 8.51
C LEU A 221 -12.57 6.32 7.97
N THR A 222 -12.76 6.88 6.78
CA THR A 222 -11.78 7.81 6.18
C THR A 222 -11.62 9.11 6.98
N SER A 223 -12.60 9.48 7.79
CA SER A 223 -12.54 10.66 8.68
C SER A 223 -11.53 10.51 9.81
N LEU A 224 -11.21 9.27 10.19
CA LEU A 224 -10.23 8.93 11.23
C LEU A 224 -8.79 9.07 10.73
N LEU A 225 -8.56 8.86 9.42
CA LEU A 225 -7.23 8.80 8.84
C LEU A 225 -6.52 10.16 8.91
N ASP A 226 -5.33 10.15 9.50
CA ASP A 226 -4.43 11.30 9.57
C ASP A 226 -3.01 10.87 9.17
N GLY A 227 -2.40 11.62 8.25
CA GLY A 227 -1.09 11.26 7.70
C GLY A 227 0.01 11.21 8.75
N HIS A 228 0.01 12.13 9.73
CA HIS A 228 1.05 12.13 10.76
C HIS A 228 0.91 10.91 11.68
N LYS A 229 -0.32 10.51 12.01
CA LYS A 229 -0.58 9.34 12.86
C LYS A 229 -0.28 8.03 12.15
N LEU A 230 -0.61 7.93 10.86
CA LEU A 230 -0.31 6.76 10.05
C LEU A 230 1.20 6.54 9.90
N PHE A 231 1.96 7.58 9.55
CA PHE A 231 3.40 7.43 9.27
C PHE A 231 4.31 7.49 10.50
N ASP A 232 3.76 7.77 11.68
CA ASP A 232 4.45 7.64 12.99
C ASP A 232 4.26 6.25 13.64
N SER A 233 3.55 5.36 12.96
CA SER A 233 3.40 3.95 13.35
C SER A 233 4.72 3.17 13.24
N LEU A 234 4.81 2.04 13.94
CA LEU A 234 5.98 1.15 13.88
C LEU A 234 6.12 0.50 12.49
N TRP A 235 4.99 0.14 11.90
CA TRP A 235 4.87 -0.39 10.55
C TRP A 235 3.55 0.06 9.94
N ASN A 236 3.57 0.42 8.66
CA ASN A 236 2.36 0.71 7.88
C ASN A 236 2.48 0.20 6.45
N SER A 237 1.34 -0.19 5.87
CA SER A 237 1.20 -0.56 4.47
C SER A 237 -0.08 0.03 3.90
N ILE A 238 0.03 0.76 2.80
CA ILE A 238 -1.10 1.21 1.99
C ILE A 238 -1.10 0.36 0.72
N SER A 239 -2.19 -0.34 0.47
CA SER A 239 -2.38 -1.18 -0.71
C SER A 239 -3.54 -0.66 -1.55
N LEU A 240 -3.36 -0.69 -2.87
CA LEU A 240 -4.40 -0.44 -3.84
C LEU A 240 -4.33 -1.50 -4.92
N ASP A 241 -5.38 -2.32 -4.99
CA ASP A 241 -5.57 -3.38 -5.97
C ASP A 241 -6.74 -3.04 -6.85
N ILE A 242 -6.50 -3.07 -8.17
CA ILE A 242 -7.56 -2.83 -9.15
C ILE A 242 -7.50 -3.94 -10.18
N ALA A 243 -8.64 -4.60 -10.40
CA ALA A 243 -8.78 -5.67 -11.36
C ALA A 243 -10.05 -5.48 -12.21
N THR A 244 -9.95 -5.86 -13.48
CA THR A 244 -11.11 -5.99 -14.36
C THR A 244 -11.67 -7.40 -14.28
N ILE A 245 -12.95 -7.53 -13.96
CA ILE A 245 -13.67 -8.80 -13.89
C ILE A 245 -14.80 -8.74 -14.91
N CYS A 246 -15.01 -9.83 -15.65
CA CYS A 246 -16.05 -9.92 -16.67
C CYS A 246 -16.95 -11.13 -16.39
N SER A 247 -18.24 -11.01 -16.71
CA SER A 247 -19.16 -12.16 -16.66
C SER A 247 -18.79 -13.19 -17.73
N GLU A 248 -19.13 -14.46 -17.49
CA GLU A 248 -18.92 -15.57 -18.43
C GLU A 248 -19.98 -15.65 -19.54
N ASP A 249 -20.95 -14.72 -19.56
CA ASP A 249 -22.09 -14.71 -20.50
C ASP A 249 -21.71 -14.17 -21.91
N GLU A 250 -22.54 -14.47 -22.92
CA GLU A 250 -22.31 -14.07 -24.33
C GLU A 250 -22.26 -12.53 -24.53
N ASP A 251 -22.95 -11.77 -23.67
CA ASP A 251 -22.86 -10.30 -23.56
C ASP A 251 -21.94 -9.92 -22.37
N ALA A 252 -20.67 -10.34 -22.41
CA ALA A 252 -19.72 -10.23 -21.29
C ALA A 252 -19.45 -8.78 -20.84
N LEU A 253 -20.37 -8.23 -20.04
CA LEU A 253 -20.15 -6.99 -19.32
C LEU A 253 -19.03 -7.19 -18.30
N CYS A 254 -18.15 -6.20 -18.24
CA CYS A 254 -17.05 -6.16 -17.30
C CYS A 254 -17.28 -5.06 -16.27
N HIS A 255 -16.74 -5.21 -15.07
CA HIS A 255 -16.65 -4.15 -14.08
C HIS A 255 -15.23 -4.10 -13.51
N TYR A 256 -14.89 -2.95 -12.93
CA TYR A 256 -13.66 -2.80 -12.17
C TYR A 256 -13.96 -3.06 -10.69
N GLU A 257 -13.13 -3.87 -10.06
CA GLU A 257 -13.08 -4.01 -8.61
C GLU A 257 -11.86 -3.28 -8.09
N MET A 258 -12.06 -2.47 -7.06
CA MET A 258 -10.99 -1.77 -6.34
C MET A 258 -11.02 -2.21 -4.88
N ASP A 259 -9.92 -2.81 -4.43
CA ASP A 259 -9.66 -3.13 -3.03
C ASP A 259 -8.53 -2.24 -2.52
N ALA A 260 -8.86 -1.35 -1.59
CA ALA A 260 -7.96 -0.36 -1.06
C ALA A 260 -7.84 -0.58 0.45
N ARG A 261 -6.64 -0.90 0.94
CA ARG A 261 -6.41 -1.17 2.37
C ARG A 261 -5.32 -0.32 2.97
N ILE A 262 -5.46 -0.05 4.26
CA ILE A 262 -4.45 0.60 5.08
C ILE A 262 -4.25 -0.26 6.32
N GLU A 263 -3.05 -0.80 6.45
CA GLU A 263 -2.62 -1.58 7.60
C GLU A 263 -1.62 -0.74 8.40
N MET A 264 -1.76 -0.69 9.73
CA MET A 264 -0.75 -0.06 10.58
C MET A 264 -0.64 -0.70 11.95
N VAL A 265 0.58 -0.77 12.47
CA VAL A 265 0.88 -1.21 13.84
C VAL A 265 1.32 -0.02 14.65
N THR A 266 0.53 0.32 15.67
CA THR A 266 0.83 1.44 16.58
C THR A 266 1.12 0.92 17.97
N HIS A 267 2.14 1.47 18.60
CA HIS A 267 2.42 1.23 20.01
C HIS A 267 1.57 2.17 20.86
N VAL A 268 0.54 1.62 21.51
CA VAL A 268 -0.54 2.40 22.12
C VAL A 268 -0.05 3.41 23.17
N PRO A 269 0.77 3.04 24.17
CA PRO A 269 1.28 3.99 25.17
C PRO A 269 2.05 5.17 24.56
N SER A 270 2.92 4.89 23.58
CA SER A 270 3.71 5.93 22.91
C SER A 270 2.84 6.85 22.06
N ALA A 271 1.85 6.31 21.34
CA ALA A 271 0.93 7.10 20.54
C ALA A 271 0.08 8.06 21.39
N LEU A 272 -0.39 7.59 22.55
CA LEU A 272 -1.12 8.41 23.53
C LEU A 272 -0.22 9.47 24.15
N ALA A 273 0.98 9.09 24.59
CA ALA A 273 1.94 10.01 25.19
C ALA A 273 2.34 11.13 24.23
N ARG A 274 2.53 10.84 22.93
CA ARG A 274 2.77 11.86 21.89
C ARG A 274 1.57 12.75 21.64
N GLY A 275 0.35 12.24 21.80
CA GLY A 275 -0.88 13.04 21.73
C GLY A 275 -0.95 14.08 22.85
N GLU A 276 -0.59 13.70 24.08
CA GLU A 276 -0.56 14.61 25.23
C GLU A 276 0.67 15.54 25.21
N ARG A 277 1.82 15.02 24.77
CA ARG A 277 3.11 15.70 24.75
C ARG A 277 3.75 15.56 23.37
N PRO A 278 3.38 16.41 22.39
CA PRO A 278 3.93 16.35 21.03
C PRO A 278 5.46 16.52 20.99
N ILE A 279 6.00 17.31 21.92
CA ILE A 279 7.44 17.45 22.12
C ILE A 279 7.81 16.53 23.29
N PRO A 280 8.63 15.49 23.08
CA PRO A 280 9.01 14.57 24.13
C PRO A 280 9.83 15.33 25.18
N LYS A 281 9.19 15.56 26.34
CA LYS A 281 9.83 16.09 27.54
C LYS A 281 10.04 14.93 28.52
N PRO A 282 11.17 14.90 29.25
CA PRO A 282 11.35 13.94 30.31
C PRO A 282 10.17 14.04 31.28
N LEU A 283 9.71 12.88 31.75
CA LEU A 283 8.69 12.79 32.78
C LEU A 283 9.21 13.44 34.07
N ASP A 284 8.33 14.07 34.83
CA ASP A 284 8.68 14.55 36.15
C ASP A 284 9.01 13.35 37.05
N GLY A 285 9.98 13.51 37.96
CA GLY A 285 10.48 12.41 38.80
C GLY A 285 9.38 11.64 39.53
N ASN A 286 8.32 12.33 39.95
CA ASN A 286 7.16 11.75 40.65
C ASN A 286 6.29 10.84 39.77
N THR A 287 6.39 10.96 38.45
CA THR A 287 5.63 10.17 37.47
C THR A 287 6.43 8.99 36.91
N LEU A 288 7.72 8.87 37.28
CA LEU A 288 8.56 7.75 36.88
C LEU A 288 8.08 6.46 37.57
N ARG A 289 7.91 5.40 36.78
CA ARG A 289 7.53 4.08 37.28
C ARG A 289 8.79 3.30 37.64
N CYS A 290 9.23 3.43 38.89
CA CYS A 290 10.46 2.82 39.38
C CYS A 290 10.18 1.55 40.20
N ASP A 291 11.04 0.56 40.02
CA ASP A 291 11.07 -0.67 40.80
C ASP A 291 11.66 -0.38 42.18
N THR A 292 10.81 -0.39 43.21
CA THR A 292 11.20 -0.07 44.59
C THR A 292 11.97 -1.18 45.29
N ASP A 293 12.06 -2.37 44.68
CA ASP A 293 12.84 -3.49 45.22
C ASP A 293 14.33 -3.37 44.86
N LYS A 294 14.68 -2.45 43.94
CA LYS A 294 16.05 -2.09 43.55
C LYS A 294 16.47 -0.76 44.15
N PRO A 295 17.76 -0.39 44.11
CA PRO A 295 18.21 0.92 44.57
C PRO A 295 17.39 2.05 43.92
N PHE A 296 16.70 2.81 44.76
CA PHE A 296 15.80 3.89 44.36
C PHE A 296 16.14 5.16 45.16
N ASP A 297 16.60 6.19 44.46
CA ASP A 297 16.88 7.51 45.03
C ASP A 297 16.60 8.62 43.99
N SER A 298 16.95 9.87 44.30
CA SER A 298 16.74 11.00 43.38
C SER A 298 17.54 10.92 42.07
N TYR A 299 18.51 10.00 41.97
CA TYR A 299 19.41 9.81 40.84
C TYR A 299 19.25 8.44 40.17
N GLN A 300 18.66 7.45 40.85
CA GLN A 300 18.53 6.07 40.43
C GLN A 300 17.06 5.64 40.43
N CYS A 301 16.56 5.29 39.25
CA CYS A 301 15.24 4.70 39.04
C CYS A 301 15.37 3.56 38.05
N PHE A 302 15.23 2.32 38.52
CA PHE A 302 15.13 1.17 37.64
C PHE A 302 13.71 1.10 37.08
N PRO A 303 13.50 1.14 35.76
CA PRO A 303 12.16 1.22 35.20
C PRO A 303 11.37 -0.07 35.42
N LEU A 304 10.11 0.06 35.86
CA LEU A 304 9.14 -1.02 35.84
C LEU A 304 8.69 -1.33 34.40
N PRO A 305 8.28 -2.57 34.11
CA PRO A 305 7.62 -2.90 32.85
C PRO A 305 6.39 -2.01 32.63
N GLU A 306 6.07 -1.75 31.36
CA GLU A 306 4.89 -0.97 30.97
C GLU A 306 3.60 -1.43 31.66
N PRO A 307 2.65 -0.52 31.94
CA PRO A 307 1.47 -0.88 32.69
C PRO A 307 0.66 -1.90 31.88
N SER A 308 0.22 -2.97 32.56
CA SER A 308 -0.52 -4.07 31.94
C SER A 308 -1.98 -3.74 31.65
N GLN A 309 -2.47 -2.54 32.01
CA GLN A 309 -3.83 -2.10 31.78
C GLN A 309 -3.77 -0.74 31.10
N THR A 310 -4.13 -0.71 29.81
CA THR A 310 -4.22 0.53 29.03
C THR A 310 -5.64 0.72 28.56
N HIS A 311 -6.29 1.76 29.08
CA HIS A 311 -7.56 2.24 28.55
C HIS A 311 -7.27 3.39 27.58
N PHE A 312 -7.84 3.33 26.39
CA PHE A 312 -7.72 4.40 25.42
C PHE A 312 -8.98 4.52 24.61
N LYS A 313 -9.10 5.61 23.86
CA LYS A 313 -10.14 5.86 22.88
C LYS A 313 -9.49 5.89 21.50
N LEU A 314 -10.13 5.31 20.49
CA LEU A 314 -9.60 5.35 19.12
C LEU A 314 -9.36 6.80 18.63
N SER A 315 -10.22 7.74 19.01
CA SER A 315 -10.03 9.16 18.71
C SER A 315 -8.82 9.81 19.37
N GLN A 316 -8.30 9.27 20.48
CA GLN A 316 -7.04 9.72 21.08
C GLN A 316 -5.83 9.25 20.28
N LEU A 317 -5.89 8.05 19.69
CA LEU A 317 -4.82 7.54 18.84
C LEU A 317 -4.67 8.39 17.57
N PHE A 318 -5.80 8.71 16.92
CA PHE A 318 -5.81 9.44 15.65
C PHE A 318 -5.97 10.95 15.77
N ALA A 319 -6.23 11.48 16.97
CA ALA A 319 -6.60 12.88 17.21
C ALA A 319 -7.84 13.37 16.42
N ARG A 320 -8.64 12.44 15.88
CA ARG A 320 -9.86 12.69 15.10
C ARG A 320 -10.96 11.70 15.50
N PRO A 321 -12.23 12.12 15.57
CA PRO A 321 -13.35 11.20 15.72
C PRO A 321 -13.73 10.55 14.38
N ILE A 322 -14.48 9.45 14.45
CA ILE A 322 -15.20 8.90 13.29
C ILE A 322 -16.47 9.75 13.10
N ASN A 323 -16.69 10.28 11.89
CA ASN A 323 -17.87 11.09 11.60
C ASN A 323 -18.93 10.24 10.89
N ASN A 324 -19.95 9.81 11.64
CA ASN A 324 -21.07 9.01 11.13
C ASN A 324 -20.64 7.69 10.45
N GLY A 325 -21.61 6.91 9.97
CA GLY A 325 -21.33 5.82 9.03
C GLY A 325 -21.05 6.36 7.61
N ASN A 326 -20.80 5.45 6.68
CA ASN A 326 -20.75 5.82 5.28
C ASN A 326 -22.11 6.37 4.81
N LEU A 327 -22.06 7.34 3.90
CA LEU A 327 -23.26 8.06 3.43
C LEU A 327 -23.74 7.59 2.05
N PHE A 328 -22.99 6.68 1.41
CA PHE A 328 -23.13 6.35 -0.01
C PHE A 328 -23.55 4.90 -0.26
N ALA A 329 -23.35 4.00 0.70
CA ALA A 329 -23.63 2.58 0.54
C ALA A 329 -24.75 2.11 1.45
N ASN A 330 -25.45 1.06 1.00
CA ASN A 330 -26.50 0.42 1.79
C ASN A 330 -25.91 -0.36 2.99
N ARG A 331 -24.66 -0.78 2.86
CA ARG A 331 -23.98 -1.57 3.88
C ARG A 331 -23.42 -0.61 4.95
N PRO A 332 -23.63 -0.88 6.24
CA PRO A 332 -23.16 -0.01 7.31
C PRO A 332 -21.63 -0.06 7.43
N THR A 333 -21.04 0.98 7.97
CA THR A 333 -19.62 0.97 8.34
C THR A 333 -19.40 -0.02 9.48
N ARG A 334 -18.54 -1.02 9.27
CA ARG A 334 -18.30 -2.08 10.26
C ARG A 334 -17.00 -1.87 11.01
N ILE A 335 -17.05 -1.88 12.34
CA ILE A 335 -15.87 -1.79 13.20
C ILE A 335 -15.82 -3.00 14.12
N CYS A 336 -14.79 -3.82 14.03
CA CYS A 336 -14.63 -5.03 14.81
C CYS A 336 -13.34 -5.02 15.62
N ALA A 337 -13.34 -5.70 16.76
CA ALA A 337 -12.15 -5.95 17.54
C ALA A 337 -11.93 -7.43 17.81
N GLU A 338 -10.83 -7.96 17.29
CA GLU A 338 -10.40 -9.35 17.43
C GLU A 338 -9.66 -9.55 18.76
N VAL A 339 -10.41 -9.60 19.84
CA VAL A 339 -9.87 -9.66 21.20
C VAL A 339 -10.33 -10.90 21.98
N ASP A 340 -9.51 -11.39 22.90
CA ASP A 340 -9.92 -12.45 23.84
C ASP A 340 -10.94 -11.88 24.84
N ARG A 341 -12.21 -12.29 24.70
CA ARG A 341 -13.34 -11.79 25.50
C ARG A 341 -13.20 -12.00 27.00
N SER A 342 -12.34 -12.92 27.45
CA SER A 342 -12.08 -13.14 28.87
C SER A 342 -11.23 -12.04 29.50
N THR A 343 -10.46 -11.31 28.69
CA THR A 343 -9.46 -10.36 29.16
C THR A 343 -9.62 -8.97 28.57
N TRP A 344 -10.28 -8.84 27.41
CA TRP A 344 -10.49 -7.57 26.72
C TRP A 344 -11.99 -7.31 26.58
N THR A 345 -12.42 -6.11 26.98
CA THR A 345 -13.77 -5.62 26.73
C THR A 345 -13.73 -4.47 25.72
N ALA A 346 -14.58 -4.54 24.70
CA ALA A 346 -14.73 -3.55 23.66
C ALA A 346 -16.07 -2.82 23.82
N PHE A 347 -16.02 -1.50 23.86
CA PHE A 347 -17.22 -0.68 24.01
C PHE A 347 -17.32 0.33 22.88
N LEU A 348 -18.54 0.60 22.42
CA LEU A 348 -18.85 1.72 21.55
C LEU A 348 -19.59 2.76 22.38
N SER A 349 -19.06 3.98 22.49
CA SER A 349 -19.78 5.06 23.15
C SER A 349 -20.28 6.09 22.15
N VAL A 350 -21.55 6.47 22.28
CA VAL A 350 -22.25 7.48 21.46
C VAL A 350 -22.97 8.42 22.42
N ASP A 351 -22.64 9.72 22.42
CA ASP A 351 -23.27 10.72 23.29
C ASP A 351 -23.39 10.28 24.77
N ASP A 352 -22.29 9.77 25.32
CA ASP A 352 -22.15 9.26 26.69
C ASP A 352 -22.97 8.00 27.03
N THR A 353 -23.71 7.45 26.07
CA THR A 353 -24.26 6.09 26.15
C THR A 353 -23.22 5.07 25.71
N ILE A 354 -23.21 3.88 26.32
CA ILE A 354 -22.25 2.81 26.04
C ILE A 354 -23.02 1.61 25.49
N PHE A 355 -22.58 1.13 24.34
CA PHE A 355 -23.07 -0.08 23.68
C PHE A 355 -21.97 -1.14 23.70
N SER A 356 -22.39 -2.39 23.87
CA SER A 356 -21.53 -3.57 23.77
C SER A 356 -22.24 -4.61 22.92
N THR A 357 -21.53 -5.23 22.00
CA THR A 357 -22.05 -6.34 21.21
C THR A 357 -21.43 -7.65 21.66
N HIS A 358 -22.07 -8.76 21.33
CA HIS A 358 -21.57 -10.08 21.71
C HIS A 358 -20.27 -10.44 20.98
N ASP A 359 -20.10 -9.94 19.75
CA ASP A 359 -19.00 -10.23 18.84
C ASP A 359 -17.95 -9.12 18.79
N ASN A 360 -18.08 -8.06 19.60
CA ASN A 360 -17.24 -6.87 19.56
C ASN A 360 -17.17 -6.21 18.17
N CYS A 361 -18.20 -6.42 17.35
CA CYS A 361 -18.40 -5.74 16.08
C CYS A 361 -19.54 -4.73 16.20
N PHE A 362 -19.40 -3.58 15.55
CA PHE A 362 -20.35 -2.49 15.57
C PHE A 362 -20.62 -2.03 14.14
N ASP A 363 -21.90 -2.03 13.76
CA ASP A 363 -22.36 -1.55 12.47
C ASP A 363 -22.96 -0.16 12.61
N LEU A 364 -22.37 0.82 11.93
CA LEU A 364 -22.82 2.21 11.95
C LEU A 364 -23.69 2.47 10.72
N SER A 365 -25.00 2.46 10.91
CA SER A 365 -25.97 2.82 9.88
C SER A 365 -26.32 4.31 9.93
N ASN A 366 -26.81 4.82 8.80
CA ASN A 366 -27.03 6.25 8.57
C ASN A 366 -28.45 6.73 8.93
N ASP A 367 -29.36 5.81 9.26
CA ASP A 367 -30.81 6.06 9.40
C ASP A 367 -31.23 6.87 10.65
N GLN A 368 -30.29 7.40 11.45
CA GLN A 368 -30.60 7.96 12.77
C GLN A 368 -30.21 9.44 12.97
N ASN A 369 -29.69 10.14 11.96
CA ASN A 369 -29.12 11.49 12.17
C ASN A 369 -29.92 12.64 11.54
N GLU A 370 -31.10 12.95 12.08
CA GLU A 370 -31.70 14.30 11.95
C GLU A 370 -30.97 15.36 12.81
N GLY A 371 -30.01 14.96 13.66
CA GLY A 371 -29.40 15.82 14.68
C GLY A 371 -28.03 16.44 14.38
N GLY A 372 -27.33 16.10 13.29
CA GLY A 372 -26.09 16.78 12.88
C GLY A 372 -24.87 16.65 13.82
N TYR A 373 -24.95 15.90 14.93
CA TYR A 373 -23.82 15.63 15.81
C TYR A 373 -23.12 14.34 15.36
N GLY A 374 -21.87 14.44 14.89
CA GLY A 374 -21.08 13.28 14.49
C GLY A 374 -20.87 12.32 15.66
N LEU A 375 -21.27 11.05 15.50
CA LEU A 375 -21.09 10.01 16.51
C LEU A 375 -19.63 9.94 16.98
N ARG A 376 -19.31 10.44 18.18
CA ARG A 376 -17.96 10.34 18.74
C ARG A 376 -17.74 8.96 19.35
N LEU A 377 -17.34 8.02 18.51
CA LEU A 377 -17.11 6.64 18.91
C LEU A 377 -15.87 6.50 19.79
N TYR A 378 -16.07 6.04 21.02
CA TYR A 378 -14.97 5.73 21.94
C TYR A 378 -14.84 4.22 22.09
N PHE A 379 -13.87 3.66 21.35
CA PHE A 379 -13.46 2.28 21.55
C PHE A 379 -12.62 2.18 22.82
N ARG A 380 -13.21 1.72 23.92
CA ARG A 380 -12.48 1.46 25.18
C ARG A 380 -12.07 0.00 25.21
N ILE A 381 -10.78 -0.21 25.48
CA ILE A 381 -10.19 -1.50 25.79
C ILE A 381 -9.82 -1.51 27.27
N ASP A 382 -10.28 -2.50 28.02
CA ASP A 382 -9.70 -2.83 29.32
C ASP A 382 -9.14 -4.24 29.19
N GLY A 383 -7.81 -4.42 29.27
CA GLY A 383 -7.25 -5.76 29.20
C GLY A 383 -5.80 -5.89 29.62
N HIS A 384 -5.48 -7.11 30.07
CA HIS A 384 -4.14 -7.56 30.47
C HIS A 384 -3.29 -7.88 29.24
N THR A 385 -1.99 -8.10 29.41
CA THR A 385 -1.00 -8.45 28.34
C THR A 385 -1.30 -9.73 27.54
N LYS A 386 -2.42 -10.41 27.81
CA LYS A 386 -2.84 -11.63 27.12
C LYS A 386 -3.52 -11.25 25.81
N VAL A 387 -2.89 -11.60 24.69
CA VAL A 387 -3.40 -11.36 23.35
C VAL A 387 -3.99 -12.63 22.73
N THR A 388 -4.73 -12.48 21.63
CA THR A 388 -5.17 -13.63 20.84
C THR A 388 -3.97 -14.42 20.33
N PRO A 389 -4.07 -15.76 20.22
CA PRO A 389 -2.95 -16.59 19.77
C PRO A 389 -2.45 -16.14 18.41
N ILE A 390 -1.14 -15.91 18.32
CA ILE A 390 -0.48 -15.52 17.09
C ILE A 390 -0.43 -16.72 16.16
N VAL A 391 -0.75 -16.50 14.89
CA VAL A 391 -0.57 -17.52 13.85
C VAL A 391 0.91 -17.46 13.43
N PRO A 392 1.69 -18.54 13.61
CA PRO A 392 3.11 -18.54 13.26
C PRO A 392 3.31 -18.42 11.76
N VAL A 393 4.41 -17.78 11.34
CA VAL A 393 4.76 -17.71 9.92
C VAL A 393 5.13 -19.09 9.38
N PRO A 394 4.80 -19.40 8.11
CA PRO A 394 5.15 -20.68 7.52
C PRO A 394 6.67 -20.86 7.34
N ILE A 395 7.42 -19.77 7.21
CA ILE A 395 8.88 -19.81 7.10
C ILE A 395 9.49 -18.46 7.49
N HIS A 396 10.66 -18.48 8.11
CA HIS A 396 11.45 -17.29 8.38
C HIS A 396 12.57 -17.17 7.33
N VAL A 397 12.67 -16.01 6.67
CA VAL A 397 13.70 -15.76 5.66
C VAL A 397 14.41 -14.45 5.96
N SER A 398 15.74 -14.51 6.04
CA SER A 398 16.58 -13.32 6.20
C SER A 398 17.67 -13.29 5.14
N ARG A 399 18.10 -12.09 4.78
CA ARG A 399 19.18 -11.88 3.81
C ARG A 399 20.19 -10.87 4.32
N SER A 400 21.42 -11.02 3.90
CA SER A 400 22.54 -10.20 4.33
C SER A 400 23.62 -10.14 3.24
N LEU A 401 24.26 -8.97 3.13
CA LEU A 401 25.45 -8.81 2.30
C LEU A 401 26.68 -9.35 3.06
N THR A 402 27.59 -9.98 2.32
CA THR A 402 28.83 -10.56 2.82
C THR A 402 30.01 -10.09 1.97
N GLY A 403 31.22 -10.29 2.48
CA GLY A 403 32.46 -9.89 1.80
C GLY A 403 32.94 -8.49 2.21
N ASN A 404 34.22 -8.23 1.93
CA ASN A 404 34.90 -6.99 2.29
C ASN A 404 35.37 -6.28 1.01
N GLY A 405 35.30 -4.95 1.00
CA GLY A 405 35.80 -4.11 -0.10
C GLY A 405 34.73 -3.56 -1.04
N GLN A 406 35.19 -2.89 -2.10
CA GLN A 406 34.34 -2.15 -3.04
C GLN A 406 34.26 -2.78 -4.44
N ASP A 407 34.97 -3.89 -4.68
CA ASP A 407 34.99 -4.59 -5.97
C ASP A 407 34.09 -5.83 -5.96
N ARG A 408 34.20 -6.67 -4.92
CA ARG A 408 33.42 -7.91 -4.77
C ARG A 408 32.54 -7.90 -3.54
N GLY A 409 31.48 -8.68 -3.58
CA GLY A 409 30.61 -8.97 -2.46
C GLY A 409 30.03 -10.38 -2.58
N GLY A 410 29.22 -10.74 -1.60
CA GLY A 410 28.39 -11.92 -1.63
C GLY A 410 27.04 -11.68 -1.00
N MET A 411 26.09 -12.53 -1.34
CA MET A 411 24.78 -12.60 -0.71
C MET A 411 24.72 -13.84 0.16
N ARG A 412 24.14 -13.70 1.36
CA ARG A 412 23.80 -14.81 2.23
C ARG A 412 22.33 -14.71 2.60
N ILE A 413 21.57 -15.73 2.24
CA ILE A 413 20.16 -15.91 2.53
C ILE A 413 20.01 -17.09 3.47
N VAL A 414 19.22 -16.93 4.52
CA VAL A 414 18.92 -17.98 5.50
C VAL A 414 17.43 -18.22 5.49
N PHE A 415 17.06 -19.47 5.23
CA PHE A 415 15.71 -19.99 5.35
C PHE A 415 15.65 -20.84 6.62
N HIS A 416 14.67 -20.58 7.47
CA HIS A 416 14.46 -21.28 8.72
C HIS A 416 13.03 -21.79 8.75
N ASN A 417 12.87 -23.12 8.76
CA ASN A 417 11.58 -23.79 8.81
C ASN A 417 11.41 -24.48 10.15
N ASP A 418 10.63 -23.86 11.04
CA ASP A 418 10.28 -24.39 12.37
C ASP A 418 9.08 -25.32 12.36
N ASN A 419 8.48 -25.58 11.19
CA ASN A 419 7.32 -26.43 11.08
C ASN A 419 7.74 -27.90 10.94
N ASP A 420 6.87 -28.79 11.42
CA ASP A 420 7.00 -30.25 11.27
C ASP A 420 6.73 -30.75 9.84
N THR A 421 6.37 -29.85 8.93
CA THR A 421 6.09 -30.14 7.52
C THR A 421 7.05 -29.41 6.59
N PRO A 422 7.41 -30.00 5.43
CA PRO A 422 8.21 -29.30 4.44
C PRO A 422 7.43 -28.13 3.82
N VAL A 423 8.12 -27.05 3.50
CA VAL A 423 7.54 -25.84 2.93
C VAL A 423 8.03 -25.68 1.49
N LYS A 424 7.09 -25.71 0.54
CA LYS A 424 7.36 -25.40 -0.87
C LYS A 424 7.18 -23.90 -1.09
N LEU A 425 8.17 -23.25 -1.68
CA LEU A 425 8.14 -21.81 -1.91
C LEU A 425 8.79 -21.41 -3.23
N ILE A 426 8.47 -20.21 -3.70
CA ILE A 426 9.17 -19.53 -4.78
C ILE A 426 9.98 -18.41 -4.15
N TYR A 427 11.29 -18.41 -4.39
CA TYR A 427 12.21 -17.33 -4.06
C TYR A 427 12.42 -16.49 -5.32
N PHE A 428 11.96 -15.24 -5.31
CA PHE A 428 12.16 -14.28 -6.39
C PHE A 428 13.02 -13.11 -5.92
N GLU A 429 14.04 -12.77 -6.69
CA GLU A 429 14.94 -11.67 -6.39
C GLU A 429 15.28 -10.86 -7.64
N SER A 430 15.10 -9.55 -7.53
CA SER A 430 15.51 -8.56 -8.52
C SER A 430 16.76 -7.83 -8.03
N LEU A 431 17.84 -7.91 -8.79
CA LEU A 431 19.12 -7.31 -8.46
C LEU A 431 19.46 -6.22 -9.48
N PRO A 432 19.89 -5.03 -9.06
CA PRO A 432 20.32 -4.00 -10.00
C PRO A 432 21.44 -4.48 -10.92
N TRP A 433 21.50 -3.93 -12.13
CA TRP A 433 22.46 -4.38 -13.15
C TRP A 433 23.93 -4.25 -12.74
N PHE A 434 24.23 -3.35 -11.81
CA PHE A 434 25.57 -3.16 -11.25
C PHE A 434 25.96 -4.22 -10.22
N MET A 435 25.08 -5.15 -9.84
CA MET A 435 25.39 -6.34 -9.06
C MET A 435 25.51 -7.54 -10.00
N ARG A 436 26.73 -7.88 -10.38
CA ARG A 436 27.00 -8.97 -11.34
C ARG A 436 27.14 -10.30 -10.63
N VAL A 437 26.05 -11.06 -10.58
CA VAL A 437 25.97 -12.35 -9.87
C VAL A 437 26.73 -13.46 -10.60
N TYR A 438 27.48 -14.26 -9.83
CA TYR A 438 28.10 -15.50 -10.29
C TYR A 438 27.33 -16.71 -9.79
N LEU A 439 26.40 -17.23 -10.61
CA LEU A 439 25.67 -18.45 -10.24
C LEU A 439 26.56 -19.68 -10.07
N SER A 440 27.75 -19.71 -10.67
CA SER A 440 28.74 -20.78 -10.44
C SER A 440 29.25 -20.83 -9.00
N SER A 441 29.07 -19.75 -8.23
CA SER A 441 29.41 -19.68 -6.80
C SER A 441 28.24 -19.96 -5.87
N LEU A 442 27.08 -20.33 -6.42
CA LEU A 442 25.92 -20.72 -5.64
C LEU A 442 26.27 -21.94 -4.78
N GLN A 443 26.09 -21.80 -3.47
CA GLN A 443 26.28 -22.86 -2.50
C GLN A 443 25.04 -22.92 -1.61
N ILE A 444 24.57 -24.14 -1.39
CA ILE A 444 23.51 -24.44 -0.43
C ILE A 444 24.12 -25.30 0.66
N THR A 445 23.98 -24.84 1.89
CA THR A 445 24.42 -25.57 3.06
C THR A 445 23.27 -25.66 4.05
N SER A 446 23.13 -26.79 4.72
CA SER A 446 22.21 -26.91 5.86
C SER A 446 23.02 -26.98 7.14
N THR A 447 22.61 -26.20 8.13
CA THR A 447 23.23 -26.22 9.48
C THR A 447 22.81 -27.46 10.27
N THR A 448 21.61 -27.98 10.03
CA THR A 448 21.03 -29.10 10.77
C THR A 448 21.21 -30.45 10.06
N SER A 449 21.19 -30.46 8.73
CA SER A 449 21.26 -31.68 7.92
C SER A 449 22.35 -31.58 6.84
N PRO A 450 23.63 -31.80 7.18
CA PRO A 450 24.76 -31.60 6.26
C PRO A 450 24.79 -32.54 5.04
N GLN A 451 23.89 -33.53 4.98
CA GLN A 451 23.76 -34.46 3.85
C GLN A 451 22.90 -33.91 2.69
N LEU A 452 22.11 -32.86 2.93
CA LEU A 452 21.23 -32.28 1.91
C LEU A 452 22.05 -31.67 0.77
N GLN A 453 21.74 -32.07 -0.45
CA GLN A 453 22.36 -31.50 -1.65
C GLN A 453 21.50 -30.39 -2.24
N GLU A 454 22.11 -29.58 -3.10
CA GLU A 454 21.44 -28.48 -3.79
C GLU A 454 20.20 -28.94 -4.58
N ASN A 455 20.26 -30.10 -5.22
CA ASN A 455 19.16 -30.65 -6.03
C ASN A 455 17.98 -31.15 -5.19
N ASP A 456 18.18 -31.42 -3.89
CA ASP A 456 17.11 -31.82 -2.99
C ASP A 456 16.27 -30.61 -2.57
N ILE A 457 16.87 -29.42 -2.63
CA ILE A 457 16.27 -28.16 -2.16
C ILE A 457 15.71 -27.34 -3.33
N ILE A 458 16.51 -27.10 -4.37
CA ILE A 458 16.06 -26.31 -5.52
C ILE A 458 15.50 -27.24 -6.60
N LEU A 459 14.19 -27.16 -6.78
CA LEU A 459 13.44 -27.95 -7.76
C LEU A 459 13.49 -27.35 -9.17
N ASP A 460 13.45 -26.02 -9.27
CA ASP A 460 13.51 -25.30 -10.56
C ASP A 460 14.33 -24.02 -10.42
N LYS A 461 15.10 -23.71 -11.46
CA LYS A 461 15.96 -22.53 -11.52
C LYS A 461 15.65 -21.71 -12.76
N TYR A 462 15.27 -20.47 -12.55
CA TYR A 462 15.23 -19.46 -13.59
C TYR A 462 16.19 -18.34 -13.25
N TYR A 463 17.06 -18.02 -14.20
CA TYR A 463 17.99 -16.92 -14.09
C TYR A 463 18.03 -16.14 -15.39
N LEU A 464 17.83 -14.83 -15.25
CA LEU A 464 18.01 -13.88 -16.31
C LEU A 464 19.13 -12.92 -15.93
N GLN A 465 20.22 -12.96 -16.70
CA GLN A 465 21.40 -12.15 -16.43
C GLN A 465 21.09 -10.66 -16.56
N ALA A 466 21.67 -9.84 -15.69
CA ALA A 466 21.62 -8.39 -15.83
C ALA A 466 22.24 -7.93 -17.15
N ALA A 467 21.69 -6.84 -17.71
CA ALA A 467 22.31 -6.11 -18.82
C ALA A 467 22.58 -4.68 -18.37
N ASP A 468 23.82 -4.23 -18.49
CA ASP A 468 24.26 -2.91 -18.03
C ASP A 468 23.30 -1.80 -18.51
N ARG A 469 22.72 -1.07 -17.56
CA ARG A 469 21.78 0.07 -17.76
C ARG A 469 20.47 -0.26 -18.50
N LYS A 470 20.22 -1.53 -18.83
CA LYS A 470 19.06 -1.95 -19.61
C LYS A 470 18.15 -2.90 -18.87
N ARG A 471 18.70 -3.79 -18.04
CA ARG A 471 17.90 -4.84 -17.41
C ARG A 471 18.47 -5.26 -16.06
N PRO A 472 17.65 -5.39 -15.00
CA PRO A 472 18.09 -5.97 -13.75
C PRO A 472 18.40 -7.46 -13.90
N GLY A 473 19.20 -8.00 -12.97
CA GLY A 473 19.31 -9.43 -12.79
C GLY A 473 18.03 -9.97 -12.15
N HIS A 474 17.54 -11.10 -12.63
CA HIS A 474 16.34 -11.75 -12.10
C HIS A 474 16.68 -13.20 -11.77
N LEU A 475 16.50 -13.55 -10.50
CA LEU A 475 16.63 -14.88 -9.95
C LEU A 475 15.27 -15.37 -9.49
N GLU A 476 14.86 -16.56 -9.92
CA GLU A 476 13.61 -17.16 -9.49
C GLU A 476 13.80 -18.66 -9.28
N PHE A 477 13.76 -19.10 -8.03
CA PHE A 477 13.99 -20.48 -7.63
C PHE A 477 12.74 -21.07 -6.99
N THR A 478 12.30 -22.23 -7.47
CA THR A 478 11.30 -23.03 -6.73
C THR A 478 12.04 -23.93 -5.76
N MET A 479 11.78 -23.78 -4.47
CA MET A 479 12.51 -24.46 -3.41
C MET A 479 11.57 -25.29 -2.55
N LEU A 480 12.07 -26.40 -2.02
CA LEU A 480 11.42 -27.22 -1.00
C LEU A 480 12.31 -27.24 0.23
N ILE A 481 11.88 -26.57 1.30
CA ILE A 481 12.62 -26.48 2.56
C ILE A 481 12.09 -27.58 3.50
N PRO A 482 12.89 -28.58 3.89
CA PRO A 482 12.46 -29.64 4.79
C PRO A 482 12.03 -29.13 6.17
N ALA A 483 11.22 -29.93 6.86
CA ALA A 483 10.76 -29.66 8.22
C ALA A 483 11.94 -29.53 9.21
N ASN A 484 11.86 -28.59 10.15
CA ASN A 484 12.84 -28.40 11.23
C ASN A 484 14.29 -28.25 10.71
N THR A 485 14.50 -27.49 9.64
CA THR A 485 15.82 -27.26 9.06
C THR A 485 16.12 -25.79 8.80
N ASP A 486 17.41 -25.43 8.94
CA ASP A 486 17.93 -24.18 8.40
C ASP A 486 18.75 -24.45 7.15
N ILE A 487 18.45 -23.67 6.12
CA ILE A 487 19.13 -23.71 4.84
C ILE A 487 19.75 -22.35 4.59
N VAL A 488 21.05 -22.35 4.30
CA VAL A 488 21.82 -21.16 3.98
C VAL A 488 22.20 -21.24 2.51
N MET A 489 21.66 -20.30 1.72
CA MET A 489 22.01 -20.09 0.33
C MET A 489 22.98 -18.92 0.21
N THR A 490 24.12 -19.14 -0.44
CA THR A 490 25.13 -18.09 -0.66
C THR A 490 25.57 -18.04 -2.11
N TYR A 491 25.83 -16.85 -2.63
CA TYR A 491 26.47 -16.64 -3.93
C TYR A 491 27.28 -15.34 -3.92
N GLN A 492 28.27 -15.24 -4.80
CA GLN A 492 29.14 -14.07 -4.95
C GLN A 492 28.68 -13.18 -6.10
N PHE A 493 29.01 -11.89 -6.01
CA PHE A 493 28.77 -10.92 -7.07
C PHE A 493 29.88 -9.87 -7.13
N ASP A 494 30.08 -9.29 -8.31
CA ASP A 494 30.94 -8.12 -8.49
C ASP A 494 30.11 -6.83 -8.50
N LYS A 495 30.72 -5.75 -8.02
CA LYS A 495 30.18 -4.40 -7.98
C LYS A 495 30.68 -3.64 -9.22
N ALA A 496 29.78 -3.33 -10.15
CA ALA A 496 30.14 -2.56 -11.33
C ALA A 496 30.41 -1.09 -10.97
N LEU A 497 31.39 -0.48 -11.64
CA LEU A 497 31.64 0.96 -11.54
C LEU A 497 30.52 1.73 -12.23
N LEU A 498 29.98 2.69 -11.50
CA LEU A 498 28.95 3.60 -12.00
C LEU A 498 29.58 4.87 -12.59
N GLN A 499 28.88 5.49 -13.51
CA GLN A 499 29.20 6.84 -13.99
C GLN A 499 28.83 7.86 -12.91
N PHE A 500 29.50 9.02 -12.92
CA PHE A 500 29.25 10.06 -11.90
C PHE A 500 27.77 10.49 -11.84
N ALA A 501 27.07 10.51 -12.99
CA ALA A 501 25.67 10.90 -13.10
C ALA A 501 24.67 9.82 -12.63
N GLU A 502 25.15 8.60 -12.36
CA GLU A 502 24.32 7.47 -11.89
C GLU A 502 24.25 7.41 -10.36
N TYR A 503 25.07 8.20 -9.66
CA TYR A 503 24.99 8.28 -8.20
C TYR A 503 23.81 9.16 -7.76
N PRO A 504 23.12 8.78 -6.67
CA PRO A 504 22.15 9.67 -6.05
C PRO A 504 22.85 10.94 -5.52
N PRO A 505 22.11 12.04 -5.28
CA PRO A 505 22.67 13.29 -4.74
C PRO A 505 23.51 13.11 -3.46
N ASP A 506 23.17 12.13 -2.62
CA ASP A 506 24.01 11.66 -1.52
C ASP A 506 24.64 10.31 -1.84
N ALA A 507 25.76 10.34 -2.55
CA ALA A 507 26.49 9.14 -2.94
C ALA A 507 27.05 8.33 -1.75
N ASN A 508 27.22 8.95 -0.57
CA ASN A 508 27.77 8.29 0.61
C ASN A 508 26.72 7.43 1.33
N HIS A 509 25.43 7.69 1.12
CA HIS A 509 24.35 6.86 1.66
C HIS A 509 24.45 5.40 1.18
N GLY A 510 24.82 5.20 -0.09
CA GLY A 510 24.80 3.89 -0.73
C GLY A 510 23.54 3.66 -1.55
N PHE A 511 23.37 2.43 -2.03
CA PHE A 511 22.28 2.02 -2.91
C PHE A 511 21.41 0.98 -2.20
N GLU A 512 20.11 1.24 -2.06
CA GLU A 512 19.22 0.21 -1.54
C GLU A 512 18.87 -0.80 -2.63
N ILE A 513 18.91 -2.06 -2.24
CA ILE A 513 18.62 -3.22 -3.06
C ILE A 513 17.22 -3.70 -2.69
N ASP A 514 16.40 -3.88 -3.73
CA ASP A 514 15.02 -4.38 -3.66
C ASP A 514 14.94 -5.65 -2.82
N ALA A 515 13.85 -5.84 -2.09
CA ALA A 515 13.58 -7.01 -1.29
C ALA A 515 13.42 -8.27 -2.17
N ALA A 516 13.91 -9.41 -1.67
CA ALA A 516 13.49 -10.70 -2.21
C ALA A 516 12.05 -10.99 -1.77
N VAL A 517 11.28 -11.57 -2.68
CA VAL A 517 9.87 -11.95 -2.54
C VAL A 517 9.81 -13.45 -2.37
N ILE A 518 9.13 -13.90 -1.33
CA ILE A 518 8.94 -15.31 -1.01
C ILE A 518 7.45 -15.60 -1.07
N THR A 519 7.07 -16.47 -2.01
CA THR A 519 5.70 -16.95 -2.15
C THR A 519 5.64 -18.41 -1.71
N VAL A 520 5.01 -18.67 -0.58
CA VAL A 520 4.77 -20.02 -0.07
C VAL A 520 3.60 -20.63 -0.82
N LEU A 521 3.82 -21.84 -1.34
CA LEU A 521 2.86 -22.56 -2.15
C LEU A 521 2.24 -23.71 -1.37
N SER A 522 0.97 -24.00 -1.67
CA SER A 522 0.36 -25.27 -1.29
C SER A 522 1.08 -26.44 -1.97
N LEU A 523 1.33 -27.50 -1.21
CA LEU A 523 1.98 -28.72 -1.74
C LEU A 523 1.12 -29.41 -2.80
N GLU A 524 -0.21 -29.33 -2.68
CA GLU A 524 -1.18 -30.05 -3.52
C GLU A 524 -1.61 -29.22 -4.74
N SER A 525 -2.07 -27.99 -4.50
CA SER A 525 -2.67 -27.12 -5.53
C SER A 525 -1.67 -26.14 -6.16
N SER A 526 -0.45 -26.02 -5.62
CA SER A 526 0.53 -24.98 -6.00
C SER A 526 -0.04 -23.54 -5.99
N SER A 527 -1.14 -23.29 -5.27
CA SER A 527 -1.71 -21.97 -5.06
C SER A 527 -0.91 -21.19 -4.01
N SER A 528 -0.88 -19.86 -4.12
CA SER A 528 -0.20 -18.97 -3.16
C SER A 528 -0.93 -18.97 -1.81
N LEU A 529 -0.26 -19.46 -0.77
CA LEU A 529 -0.78 -19.53 0.60
C LEU A 529 -0.36 -18.31 1.44
N TYR A 530 0.89 -17.86 1.26
CA TYR A 530 1.47 -16.77 2.04
C TYR A 530 2.57 -16.09 1.25
N GLU A 531 2.63 -14.77 1.31
CA GLU A 531 3.65 -13.95 0.67
C GLU A 531 4.37 -13.12 1.72
N MET A 532 5.69 -13.06 1.60
CA MET A 532 6.50 -12.17 2.42
C MET A 532 7.62 -11.56 1.59
N ARG A 533 8.09 -10.41 2.06
CA ARG A 533 9.23 -9.71 1.48
C ARG A 533 10.30 -9.58 2.55
N THR A 534 11.53 -9.83 2.15
CA THR A 534 12.69 -9.63 3.03
C THR A 534 12.99 -8.14 3.23
N SER A 535 13.87 -7.81 4.17
CA SER A 535 14.32 -6.43 4.36
C SER A 535 15.09 -5.92 3.15
N THR A 536 14.98 -4.64 2.80
CA THR A 536 15.87 -4.00 1.82
C THR A 536 17.32 -4.07 2.31
N LEU A 537 18.29 -4.12 1.38
CA LEU A 537 19.72 -4.18 1.73
C LEU A 537 20.40 -2.90 1.28
N LEU A 538 21.39 -2.42 2.03
CA LEU A 538 22.16 -1.23 1.66
C LEU A 538 23.53 -1.62 1.11
N LEU A 539 23.74 -1.41 -0.20
CA LEU A 539 25.00 -1.68 -0.88
C LEU A 539 25.85 -0.41 -0.98
N SER A 540 27.05 -0.45 -0.39
CA SER A 540 28.08 0.56 -0.63
C SER A 540 28.87 0.21 -1.89
N LEU A 541 29.01 1.22 -2.77
CA LEU A 541 29.87 1.22 -3.95
C LEU A 541 31.00 2.24 -3.76
N SER A 542 32.08 2.09 -4.53
CA SER A 542 33.17 3.08 -4.55
C SER A 542 32.63 4.44 -4.99
N THR A 543 32.68 5.46 -4.13
CA THR A 543 32.26 6.82 -4.48
C THR A 543 33.37 7.52 -5.26
N PRO A 544 33.08 8.10 -6.44
CA PRO A 544 34.08 8.87 -7.19
C PRO A 544 34.31 10.25 -6.54
N ASP A 545 35.41 10.92 -6.91
CA ASP A 545 35.64 12.30 -6.51
C ASP A 545 34.70 13.25 -7.28
N PHE A 546 33.71 13.81 -6.57
CA PHE A 546 32.76 14.78 -7.13
C PHE A 546 33.30 16.21 -7.23
N SER A 547 34.46 16.51 -6.63
CA SER A 547 34.97 17.88 -6.55
C SER A 547 35.38 18.44 -7.92
N MET A 548 36.01 17.62 -8.77
CA MET A 548 36.48 18.06 -10.08
C MET A 548 35.32 18.45 -11.03
N PRO A 549 34.29 17.60 -11.25
CA PRO A 549 33.12 18.00 -12.04
C PRO A 549 32.43 19.24 -11.49
N TYR A 550 32.28 19.36 -10.16
CA TYR A 550 31.64 20.50 -9.52
C TYR A 550 32.39 21.81 -9.79
N ASN A 551 33.72 21.80 -9.66
CA ASN A 551 34.56 22.96 -9.96
C ASN A 551 34.44 23.40 -11.43
N VAL A 552 34.38 22.44 -12.36
CA VAL A 552 34.22 22.73 -13.79
C VAL A 552 32.83 23.31 -14.09
N ILE A 553 31.77 22.74 -13.50
CA ILE A 553 30.39 23.24 -13.66
C ILE A 553 30.28 24.66 -13.13
N ILE A 554 30.81 24.97 -11.94
CA ILE A 554 30.79 26.34 -11.40
C ILE A 554 31.54 27.31 -12.30
N LEU A 555 32.74 26.94 -12.76
CA LEU A 555 33.54 27.82 -13.60
C LEU A 555 32.81 28.12 -14.92
N THR A 556 32.31 27.09 -15.58
CA THR A 556 31.60 27.22 -16.86
C THR A 556 30.29 27.98 -16.72
N SER A 557 29.49 27.72 -15.67
CA SER A 557 28.24 28.44 -15.41
C SER A 557 28.50 29.91 -15.10
N THR A 558 29.58 30.21 -14.37
CA THR A 558 30.00 31.59 -14.07
C THR A 558 30.41 32.33 -15.34
N ILE A 559 31.21 31.71 -16.20
CA ILE A 559 31.60 32.29 -17.50
C ILE A 559 30.37 32.54 -18.39
N MET A 560 29.47 31.56 -18.49
CA MET A 560 28.24 31.70 -19.27
C MET A 560 27.34 32.80 -18.71
N GLY A 561 27.18 32.90 -17.38
CA GLY A 561 26.43 33.96 -16.72
C GLY A 561 27.01 35.35 -16.99
N LEU A 562 28.33 35.48 -16.97
CA LEU A 562 29.01 36.73 -17.32
C LEU A 562 28.82 37.10 -18.79
N ILE A 563 28.99 36.16 -19.72
CA ILE A 563 28.79 36.40 -21.16
C ILE A 563 27.33 36.79 -21.42
N PHE A 564 26.37 36.06 -20.87
CA PHE A 564 24.96 36.37 -21.00
C PHE A 564 24.63 37.75 -20.42
N GLY A 565 25.12 38.07 -19.23
CA GLY A 565 24.92 39.38 -18.60
C GLY A 565 25.51 40.53 -19.44
N MET A 566 26.68 40.33 -20.03
CA MET A 566 27.29 41.31 -20.95
C MET A 566 26.46 41.50 -22.23
N LEU A 567 26.06 40.42 -22.89
CA LEU A 567 25.25 40.47 -24.10
C LEU A 567 23.86 41.08 -23.84
N TYR A 568 23.21 40.67 -22.75
CA TYR A 568 21.92 41.22 -22.33
C TYR A 568 22.01 42.72 -22.08
N ASN A 569 23.04 43.17 -21.35
CA ASN A 569 23.26 44.59 -21.11
C ASN A 569 23.51 45.38 -22.41
N LEU A 570 24.28 44.83 -23.35
CA LEU A 570 24.52 45.46 -24.66
C LEU A 570 23.23 45.58 -25.49
N MET A 571 22.35 44.58 -25.46
CA MET A 571 21.11 44.59 -26.24
C MET A 571 20.01 45.44 -25.59
N VAL A 572 19.94 45.49 -24.25
CA VAL A 572 18.84 46.14 -23.52
C VAL A 572 19.15 47.58 -23.14
N LYS A 573 20.42 47.99 -22.97
CA LYS A 573 20.73 49.41 -22.81
C LYS A 573 20.37 50.15 -24.10
N ARG A 574 19.26 50.90 -24.07
CA ARG A 574 19.04 52.01 -25.01
C ARG A 574 20.25 52.94 -24.90
N MET A 575 21.00 53.09 -26.01
CA MET A 575 21.84 54.25 -26.23
C MET A 575 20.93 55.49 -26.12
N VAL A 576 20.90 56.12 -24.96
CA VAL A 576 20.44 57.50 -24.84
C VAL A 576 21.59 58.32 -25.41
N THR A 577 21.56 58.56 -26.72
CA THR A 577 22.30 59.63 -27.39
C THR A 577 21.69 60.96 -27.05
#